data_AF-A0A1E7ETM6-F1
#
_entry.id   AF-A0A1E7ETM6-F1
#
_cell.length_a   1.000
_cell.length_b   1.000
_cell.length_c   1.000
_cell.angle_alpha   90.00
_cell.angle_beta   90.00
_cell.angle_gamma   90.00
#
_symmetry.space_group_name_H-M   'P 1'
#
loop_
_entity.id
_entity.type
_entity.pdbx_description
1 polymer ?
#
loop_
_entity_poly.entity_id
_entity_poly.type
_entity_poly.pdbx_seq_one_letter_code
_entity_poly.pdbx_strand_id
1 'polypeptide(L)'
;MMNTNRQMNADADDDAAATSSVGDVIMATTTTTTSDHHESTSSPANPPPPQTSKRRVEEIHQAPPSSNRSILSHENGSGNNNNEETIIATKFHDDDNNNNVDNNNSYFCIGSGSGCLNRSTSANCLTRELEQFPKSTQEHVGQDLYGLTEKCIPTVDTHLLEELEKAIVALIEKADAEHNSEALRRRTEEEATMATTNDHQIGNNSSDTDTDHVDIPYYAYRLAVSKSSSYVHQSQFRLMFLRCTEGNVKKAAKRTLRHFKTKLQLFGEDKLVRDIVLDDLNENDMESLLSGGFQVLKDRDAAGRSVLFGRYTSMKYRTIDNMLRALWYIWMSILEDPINQMKGVVAVGYEVGKVPLDKFNYTNGTEEDSEEEEIEDDDDNNNDGISGDGDDIDFTSSSGTGGFEMSYADDNNSGGFDREMAREIISIPLSVPVRPAGYHLCTDSHQWVGILNTVLVTMCKLVRLRMRIHHGSDQECKYVLMTHGISSDSIPVDDTGYMSLTNHIEWIEQRRLSDANKL
;
A
#
# COMPACT_ATOMS: atom_id res chain seq x y z
N MET A 1 32.24 -42.01 15.31
CA MET A 1 33.36 -42.96 15.14
C MET A 1 33.06 -43.86 13.96
N MET A 2 34.02 -44.02 13.02
CA MET A 2 34.17 -45.08 12.00
C MET A 2 32.96 -45.44 11.09
N ASN A 3 33.02 -45.27 9.75
CA ASN A 3 33.76 -46.08 8.73
C ASN A 3 33.24 -47.54 8.62
N THR A 4 33.17 -48.29 7.50
CA THR A 4 33.39 -48.14 6.02
C THR A 4 32.93 -49.49 5.38
N ASN A 5 32.74 -49.74 4.06
CA ASN A 5 32.85 -48.98 2.80
C ASN A 5 32.02 -49.70 1.69
N ARG A 6 31.67 -49.02 0.58
CA ARG A 6 31.75 -49.64 -0.78
C ARG A 6 31.88 -48.59 -1.88
N GLN A 7 32.52 -48.98 -2.98
CA GLN A 7 33.31 -48.07 -3.82
C GLN A 7 33.14 -48.40 -5.32
N MET A 8 33.06 -47.34 -6.13
CA MET A 8 33.38 -47.19 -7.55
C MET A 8 32.89 -48.23 -8.58
N ASN A 9 32.34 -47.71 -9.69
CA ASN A 9 33.11 -47.64 -10.93
C ASN A 9 32.75 -46.35 -11.69
N ALA A 10 33.71 -45.85 -12.45
CA ALA A 10 33.56 -44.79 -13.43
C ALA A 10 34.11 -45.32 -14.76
N ASP A 11 33.62 -44.78 -15.87
CA ASP A 11 34.31 -44.76 -17.16
C ASP A 11 33.89 -43.47 -17.89
N ALA A 12 34.75 -42.98 -18.77
CA ALA A 12 34.67 -41.67 -19.41
C ALA A 12 34.74 -41.79 -20.94
N ASP A 13 35.04 -40.66 -21.60
CA ASP A 13 35.43 -40.52 -23.02
C ASP A 13 34.29 -40.66 -24.06
N ASP A 14 34.34 -40.03 -25.24
CA ASP A 14 34.80 -38.68 -25.67
C ASP A 14 34.22 -38.44 -27.09
N ASP A 15 34.67 -37.40 -27.81
CA ASP A 15 34.51 -37.17 -29.26
C ASP A 15 33.11 -36.78 -29.81
N ALA A 16 32.96 -36.08 -30.95
CA ALA A 16 33.81 -35.10 -31.66
C ALA A 16 32.95 -34.43 -32.78
N ALA A 17 33.42 -33.32 -33.36
CA ALA A 17 32.69 -32.56 -34.40
C ALA A 17 33.27 -32.74 -35.82
N ALA A 18 32.40 -32.71 -36.86
CA ALA A 18 32.69 -32.37 -38.27
C ALA A 18 31.34 -32.21 -39.03
N THR A 19 30.91 -31.14 -39.72
CA THR A 19 31.47 -30.15 -40.70
C THR A 19 31.25 -30.49 -42.19
N SER A 20 31.11 -29.42 -43.01
CA SER A 20 31.03 -29.37 -44.49
C SER A 20 29.66 -29.69 -45.14
N SER A 21 29.26 -29.15 -46.31
CA SER A 21 29.91 -28.22 -47.26
C SER A 21 28.84 -27.45 -48.10
N VAL A 22 29.00 -26.13 -48.35
CA VAL A 22 29.44 -25.49 -49.63
C VAL A 22 28.45 -25.49 -50.81
N GLY A 23 28.28 -24.32 -51.45
CA GLY A 23 27.56 -24.12 -52.71
C GLY A 23 27.68 -22.68 -53.25
N ASP A 24 28.79 -22.36 -53.93
CA ASP A 24 29.07 -21.07 -54.62
C ASP A 24 28.57 -21.04 -56.08
N VAL A 25 28.71 -19.85 -56.72
CA VAL A 25 28.92 -19.53 -58.18
C VAL A 25 28.01 -18.37 -58.64
N ILE A 26 28.45 -17.09 -58.62
CA ILE A 26 29.28 -16.31 -59.60
C ILE A 26 28.50 -15.70 -60.79
N MET A 27 28.57 -14.36 -60.94
CA MET A 27 29.07 -13.66 -62.16
C MET A 27 29.23 -12.14 -61.94
N ALA A 28 30.24 -11.53 -62.59
CA ALA A 28 30.60 -10.10 -62.51
C ALA A 28 30.22 -9.36 -63.83
N THR A 29 30.39 -8.04 -64.05
CA THR A 29 31.66 -7.28 -64.11
C THR A 29 31.49 -5.75 -64.29
N THR A 30 32.41 -4.98 -63.67
CA THR A 30 33.07 -3.72 -64.12
C THR A 30 32.29 -2.48 -64.61
N THR A 31 32.63 -1.30 -64.07
CA THR A 31 33.53 -0.32 -64.75
C THR A 31 34.03 0.80 -63.82
N THR A 32 35.15 1.43 -64.19
CA THR A 32 35.94 2.44 -63.43
C THR A 32 35.68 3.89 -63.89
N THR A 33 35.77 4.88 -62.97
CA THR A 33 36.40 6.20 -63.27
C THR A 33 36.83 6.94 -62.00
N THR A 34 37.87 7.76 -62.14
CA THR A 34 38.57 8.56 -61.12
C THR A 34 38.14 10.03 -61.09
N SER A 35 38.16 10.68 -59.92
CA SER A 35 38.67 12.06 -59.77
C SER A 35 38.82 12.46 -58.31
N ASP A 36 39.89 13.19 -58.00
CA ASP A 36 40.28 13.69 -56.67
C ASP A 36 39.36 14.80 -56.13
N HIS A 37 39.31 14.95 -54.79
CA HIS A 37 39.59 16.26 -54.17
C HIS A 37 39.86 16.20 -52.65
N HIS A 38 41.03 16.73 -52.29
CA HIS A 38 41.48 17.38 -51.05
C HIS A 38 41.08 16.88 -49.64
N GLU A 39 42.17 16.60 -48.91
CA GLU A 39 42.33 16.68 -47.46
C GLU A 39 41.67 17.89 -46.78
N SER A 40 41.11 17.67 -45.59
CA SER A 40 41.48 18.49 -44.42
C SER A 40 41.32 17.67 -43.14
N THR A 41 42.45 17.38 -42.48
CA THR A 41 42.52 16.58 -41.25
C THR A 41 42.38 17.43 -39.99
N SER A 42 41.60 16.97 -39.01
CA SER A 42 41.69 17.47 -37.63
C SER A 42 41.33 16.35 -36.63
N SER A 43 42.36 15.68 -36.12
CA SER A 43 42.20 14.68 -35.05
C SER A 43 41.96 15.36 -33.69
N PRO A 44 41.04 14.87 -32.85
CA PRO A 44 40.94 15.29 -31.46
C PRO A 44 42.06 14.64 -30.62
N ALA A 45 42.66 15.40 -29.70
CA ALA A 45 43.71 14.91 -28.81
C ALA A 45 43.15 14.14 -27.61
N ASN A 46 43.79 13.04 -27.24
CA ASN A 46 43.44 12.26 -26.04
C ASN A 46 43.81 13.02 -24.74
N PRO A 47 42.98 12.96 -23.68
CA PRO A 47 43.32 13.49 -22.37
C PRO A 47 44.35 12.61 -21.63
N PRO A 48 45.20 13.18 -20.76
CA PRO A 48 46.20 12.41 -20.00
C PRO A 48 45.58 11.67 -18.80
N PRO A 49 46.16 10.53 -18.37
CA PRO A 49 45.67 9.75 -17.22
C PRO A 49 45.98 10.42 -15.86
N PRO A 50 45.19 10.13 -14.81
CA PRO A 50 45.33 10.78 -13.51
C PRO A 50 46.59 10.33 -12.74
N GLN A 51 47.31 11.29 -12.16
CA GLN A 51 48.48 11.02 -11.33
C GLN A 51 48.08 10.60 -9.90
N THR A 52 48.56 9.44 -9.45
CA THR A 52 48.37 8.95 -8.08
C THR A 52 49.50 9.44 -7.17
N SER A 53 49.20 10.42 -6.31
CA SER A 53 50.16 10.96 -5.34
C SER A 53 50.31 10.03 -4.12
N LYS A 54 51.35 9.20 -4.12
CA LYS A 54 51.80 8.48 -2.92
C LYS A 54 52.24 9.48 -1.85
N ARG A 55 51.55 9.53 -0.70
CA ARG A 55 52.05 10.23 0.50
C ARG A 55 52.56 9.23 1.54
N ARG A 56 53.73 9.52 2.10
CA ARG A 56 54.52 8.62 2.95
C ARG A 56 54.08 8.72 4.42
N VAL A 57 54.19 7.60 5.12
CA VAL A 57 53.98 7.43 6.57
C VAL A 57 55.02 8.21 7.37
N GLU A 58 54.57 8.84 8.47
CA GLU A 58 55.39 9.07 9.67
C GLU A 58 54.49 8.90 10.91
N GLU A 59 55.02 8.23 11.94
CA GLU A 59 54.34 7.92 13.20
C GLU A 59 54.39 9.10 14.17
N ILE A 60 53.48 9.12 15.16
CA ILE A 60 53.80 9.19 16.61
C ILE A 60 52.50 9.13 17.44
N HIS A 61 52.58 8.36 18.54
CA HIS A 61 51.78 8.31 19.79
C HIS A 61 50.56 9.26 19.97
N GLN A 62 49.49 8.89 20.68
CA GLN A 62 49.40 8.04 21.89
C GLN A 62 47.93 7.67 22.17
N ALA A 63 47.65 6.48 22.74
CA ALA A 63 46.31 6.08 23.19
C ALA A 63 46.29 5.73 24.68
N PRO A 64 45.24 6.09 25.45
CA PRO A 64 45.11 5.71 26.86
C PRO A 64 44.61 4.26 27.03
N PRO A 65 44.92 3.59 28.16
CA PRO A 65 44.82 2.14 28.29
C PRO A 65 43.42 1.62 28.65
N SER A 66 43.04 0.50 28.05
CA SER A 66 41.90 -0.33 28.45
C SER A 66 42.25 -1.17 29.70
N SER A 67 41.40 -1.12 30.72
CA SER A 67 41.57 -1.85 31.97
C SER A 67 41.02 -3.28 31.87
N ASN A 68 41.87 -4.24 31.49
CA ASN A 68 41.59 -5.66 31.72
C ASN A 68 41.56 -5.96 33.23
N ARG A 69 40.45 -6.51 33.73
CA ARG A 69 40.36 -7.08 35.08
C ARG A 69 39.99 -8.55 34.97
N SER A 70 40.94 -9.42 35.28
CA SER A 70 40.80 -10.88 35.19
C SER A 70 41.08 -11.52 36.55
N ILE A 71 40.13 -12.35 36.99
CA ILE A 71 40.24 -13.48 37.91
C ILE A 71 40.87 -13.20 39.30
N LEU A 72 40.02 -13.34 40.33
CA LEU A 72 40.41 -14.06 41.55
C LEU A 72 39.32 -15.10 41.84
N SER A 73 39.73 -16.37 41.85
CA SER A 73 38.90 -17.52 42.17
C SER A 73 38.69 -17.65 43.68
N HIS A 74 37.47 -17.94 44.11
CA HIS A 74 37.23 -18.54 45.43
C HIS A 74 36.19 -19.65 45.32
N GLU A 75 36.61 -20.87 45.66
CA GLU A 75 35.73 -21.99 45.91
C GLU A 75 35.02 -21.83 47.25
N ASN A 76 33.73 -22.18 47.31
CA ASN A 76 33.06 -23.00 48.33
C ASN A 76 31.55 -22.73 48.35
N GLY A 77 30.72 -23.77 48.45
CA GLY A 77 29.28 -23.61 48.72
C GLY A 77 28.40 -24.67 48.08
N SER A 78 28.28 -25.83 48.73
CA SER A 78 27.25 -26.84 48.41
C SER A 78 25.84 -26.29 48.65
N GLY A 79 24.87 -26.65 47.80
CA GLY A 79 23.48 -26.24 47.94
C GLY A 79 22.55 -26.92 46.95
N ASN A 80 22.07 -28.12 47.28
CA ASN A 80 20.92 -28.72 46.60
C ASN A 80 19.72 -27.76 46.61
N ASN A 81 19.01 -27.67 45.50
CA ASN A 81 17.55 -27.84 45.52
C ASN A 81 17.04 -28.20 44.12
N ASN A 82 16.29 -29.29 44.05
CA ASN A 82 15.42 -29.57 42.92
C ASN A 82 14.27 -28.56 42.94
N ASN A 83 13.82 -28.12 41.76
CA ASN A 83 12.39 -27.95 41.51
C ASN A 83 12.16 -27.97 39.99
N GLU A 84 11.20 -28.79 39.59
CA GLU A 84 10.65 -28.82 38.24
C GLU A 84 9.74 -27.59 38.08
N GLU A 85 10.00 -26.71 37.11
CA GLU A 85 9.00 -25.71 36.70
C GLU A 85 8.31 -26.16 35.41
N THR A 86 7.11 -26.70 35.63
CA THR A 86 6.10 -27.00 34.62
C THR A 86 5.81 -25.77 33.75
N ILE A 87 6.02 -25.89 32.44
CA ILE A 87 5.58 -24.89 31.47
C ILE A 87 4.05 -24.89 31.42
N ILE A 88 3.42 -23.96 32.14
CA ILE A 88 1.98 -23.72 32.06
C ILE A 88 1.70 -22.94 30.79
N ALA A 89 1.09 -23.60 29.81
CA ALA A 89 0.54 -22.94 28.63
C ALA A 89 -0.70 -22.11 29.03
N THR A 90 -0.52 -20.80 29.19
CA THR A 90 -1.63 -19.86 29.35
C THR A 90 -2.38 -19.70 28.03
N LYS A 91 -3.56 -20.33 27.93
CA LYS A 91 -4.52 -20.04 26.87
C LYS A 91 -4.93 -18.56 26.94
N PHE A 92 -4.65 -17.79 25.90
CA PHE A 92 -5.35 -16.55 25.62
C PHE A 92 -6.72 -16.90 25.02
N HIS A 93 -7.79 -16.65 25.79
CA HIS A 93 -9.15 -16.59 25.25
C HIS A 93 -9.45 -15.16 24.85
N ASP A 94 -9.33 -14.86 23.55
CA ASP A 94 -9.90 -13.65 22.95
C ASP A 94 -11.38 -13.89 22.66
N ASP A 95 -12.22 -13.81 23.71
CA ASP A 95 -13.68 -13.84 23.59
C ASP A 95 -14.21 -12.41 23.30
N ASP A 96 -13.98 -11.91 22.09
CA ASP A 96 -14.59 -10.67 21.56
C ASP A 96 -16.08 -10.87 21.23
N ASN A 97 -16.88 -11.33 22.21
CA ASN A 97 -18.33 -11.42 22.05
C ASN A 97 -19.12 -11.28 23.37
N ASN A 98 -18.85 -10.22 24.12
CA ASN A 98 -19.80 -9.74 25.14
C ASN A 98 -19.58 -8.26 25.47
N ASN A 99 -20.57 -7.40 25.20
CA ASN A 99 -20.88 -6.22 26.00
C ASN A 99 -22.18 -5.56 25.52
N ASN A 100 -23.31 -6.04 26.06
CA ASN A 100 -24.50 -5.22 26.21
C ASN A 100 -24.34 -4.43 27.52
N VAL A 101 -23.77 -3.22 27.44
CA VAL A 101 -23.48 -2.36 28.60
C VAL A 101 -23.93 -0.92 28.32
N ASP A 102 -25.04 -0.55 28.96
CA ASP A 102 -25.51 0.80 29.31
C ASP A 102 -25.02 1.99 28.47
N ASN A 103 -25.78 2.26 27.39
CA ASN A 103 -25.79 3.56 26.71
C ASN A 103 -26.27 4.68 27.65
N ASN A 104 -25.40 5.22 28.50
CA ASN A 104 -25.64 6.50 29.22
C ASN A 104 -24.37 7.09 29.88
N ASN A 105 -23.36 7.47 29.08
CA ASN A 105 -22.51 8.65 29.35
C ASN A 105 -21.51 8.89 28.21
N SER A 106 -21.96 9.61 27.17
CA SER A 106 -21.13 10.02 26.03
C SER A 106 -21.22 11.54 25.84
N TYR A 107 -20.64 12.29 26.77
CA TYR A 107 -20.42 13.74 26.61
C TYR A 107 -19.27 13.98 25.62
N PHE A 108 -19.52 13.69 24.33
CA PHE A 108 -18.68 14.24 23.27
C PHE A 108 -18.98 15.73 23.14
N CYS A 109 -17.97 16.57 23.38
CA CYS A 109 -18.02 17.97 23.01
C CYS A 109 -17.90 18.12 21.48
N ILE A 110 -18.94 17.74 20.74
CA ILE A 110 -19.21 18.25 19.39
C ILE A 110 -19.77 19.67 19.56
N GLY A 111 -18.94 20.55 20.13
CA GLY A 111 -19.22 21.97 20.15
C GLY A 111 -19.08 22.51 18.74
N SER A 112 -20.11 23.23 18.27
CA SER A 112 -20.19 23.81 16.93
C SER A 112 -18.86 24.44 16.50
N GLY A 113 -18.43 24.17 15.25
CA GLY A 113 -17.06 24.35 14.74
C GLY A 113 -16.42 25.75 14.79
N SER A 114 -17.05 26.73 15.43
CA SER A 114 -16.56 28.10 15.59
C SER A 114 -15.80 28.35 16.90
N GLY A 115 -15.76 27.39 17.84
CA GLY A 115 -15.23 27.60 19.21
C GLY A 115 -13.77 27.19 19.47
N CYS A 116 -13.21 26.25 18.71
CA CYS A 116 -11.98 25.55 19.07
C CYS A 116 -10.74 25.95 18.24
N LEU A 117 -10.54 27.25 18.02
CA LEU A 117 -9.41 27.78 17.24
C LEU A 117 -8.03 27.71 17.95
N ASN A 118 -7.98 27.29 19.21
CA ASN A 118 -6.71 27.15 19.93
C ASN A 118 -5.98 25.85 19.54
N ARG A 119 -4.75 25.99 19.01
CA ARG A 119 -3.83 24.92 18.57
C ARG A 119 -3.60 23.80 19.61
N SER A 120 -3.84 24.06 20.89
CA SER A 120 -3.73 23.08 21.97
C SER A 120 -4.88 22.06 22.01
N THR A 121 -6.09 22.40 21.52
CA THR A 121 -7.28 21.57 21.76
C THR A 121 -7.28 20.26 20.96
N SER A 122 -6.91 20.29 19.67
CA SER A 122 -6.89 19.07 18.83
C SER A 122 -5.79 18.09 19.24
N ALA A 123 -4.61 18.60 19.61
CA ALA A 123 -3.53 17.79 20.18
C ALA A 123 -4.00 17.09 21.48
N ASN A 124 -4.71 17.81 22.36
CA ASN A 124 -5.27 17.25 23.59
C ASN A 124 -6.34 16.18 23.32
N CYS A 125 -7.08 16.24 22.20
CA CYS A 125 -8.07 15.21 21.85
C CYS A 125 -7.41 13.87 21.50
N LEU A 126 -6.36 13.86 20.66
CA LEU A 126 -5.63 12.63 20.33
C LEU A 126 -4.88 12.06 21.54
N THR A 127 -4.31 12.91 22.41
CA THR A 127 -3.71 12.48 23.66
C THR A 127 -4.74 11.82 24.59
N ARG A 128 -5.93 12.41 24.74
CA ARG A 128 -7.02 11.81 25.54
C ARG A 128 -7.54 10.50 24.97
N GLU A 129 -7.61 10.35 23.64
CA GLU A 129 -8.00 9.07 23.04
C GLU A 129 -6.90 8.02 23.27
N LEU A 130 -5.62 8.38 23.14
CA LEU A 130 -4.50 7.50 23.48
C LEU A 130 -4.55 7.07 24.97
N GLU A 131 -4.84 7.99 25.89
CA GLU A 131 -4.99 7.73 27.33
C GLU A 131 -6.10 6.72 27.66
N GLN A 132 -7.13 6.57 26.81
CA GLN A 132 -8.20 5.59 26.97
C GLN A 132 -7.78 4.15 26.59
N PHE A 133 -6.65 3.98 25.88
CA PHE A 133 -6.17 2.64 25.53
C PHE A 133 -5.45 1.95 26.70
N PRO A 134 -5.43 0.60 26.73
CA PRO A 134 -4.53 -0.14 27.61
C PRO A 134 -3.08 0.33 27.42
N LYS A 135 -2.33 0.45 28.52
CA LYS A 135 -0.96 0.98 28.52
C LYS A 135 -0.03 0.24 27.54
N SER A 136 -0.21 -1.06 27.39
CA SER A 136 0.51 -1.89 26.41
C SER A 136 0.28 -1.44 24.96
N THR A 137 -0.94 -1.04 24.61
CA THR A 137 -1.26 -0.48 23.29
C THR A 137 -0.64 0.91 23.10
N GLN A 138 -0.63 1.74 24.14
CA GLN A 138 0.01 3.06 24.10
C GLN A 138 1.52 2.93 23.89
N GLU A 139 2.17 2.04 24.66
CA GLU A 139 3.60 1.74 24.56
C GLU A 139 3.95 1.16 23.18
N HIS A 140 3.13 0.25 22.64
CA HIS A 140 3.30 -0.32 21.30
C HIS A 140 3.19 0.72 20.17
N VAL A 141 2.17 1.59 20.22
CA VAL A 141 2.02 2.69 19.24
C VAL A 141 3.20 3.67 19.35
N GLY A 142 3.67 3.96 20.56
CA GLY A 142 4.87 4.77 20.78
C GLY A 142 6.12 4.12 20.18
N GLN A 143 6.36 2.84 20.47
CA GLN A 143 7.47 2.07 19.90
C GLN A 143 7.44 2.09 18.37
N ASP A 144 6.26 1.90 17.76
CA ASP A 144 6.14 1.96 16.31
C ASP A 144 6.43 3.34 15.76
N LEU A 145 5.86 4.40 16.33
CA LEU A 145 6.08 5.77 15.83
C LEU A 145 7.57 6.13 15.79
N TYR A 146 8.32 5.76 16.82
CA TYR A 146 9.77 5.95 16.91
C TYR A 146 10.62 4.83 16.29
N GLY A 147 10.02 3.79 15.70
CA GLY A 147 10.73 2.68 15.07
C GLY A 147 11.51 1.76 16.02
N LEU A 148 11.14 1.75 17.30
CA LEU A 148 11.72 0.97 18.39
C LEU A 148 11.13 -0.44 18.52
N THR A 149 10.21 -0.82 17.63
CA THR A 149 9.53 -2.12 17.67
C THR A 149 10.44 -3.24 17.18
N GLU A 150 11.11 -3.90 18.12
CA GLU A 150 11.94 -5.08 17.88
C GLU A 150 11.12 -6.34 17.55
N LYS A 151 9.81 -6.34 17.84
CA LYS A 151 8.93 -7.52 17.82
C LYS A 151 8.37 -7.94 16.45
N CYS A 152 8.95 -7.50 15.33
CA CYS A 152 8.50 -8.00 14.03
C CYS A 152 9.07 -9.41 13.75
N ILE A 153 8.30 -10.24 13.03
CA ILE A 153 8.71 -11.60 12.64
C ILE A 153 9.94 -11.51 11.71
N PRO A 154 11.14 -11.94 12.15
CA PRO A 154 12.36 -11.70 11.40
C PRO A 154 12.54 -12.71 10.27
N THR A 155 12.06 -13.95 10.47
CA THR A 155 12.33 -15.11 9.62
C THR A 155 11.04 -15.83 9.23
N VAL A 156 11.10 -16.64 8.18
CA VAL A 156 10.01 -17.58 7.84
C VAL A 156 9.84 -18.58 8.98
N ASP A 157 8.69 -18.55 9.64
CA ASP A 157 8.23 -19.62 10.54
C ASP A 157 7.21 -20.47 9.77
N THR A 158 7.53 -21.76 9.60
CA THR A 158 6.65 -22.71 8.90
C THR A 158 5.34 -22.95 9.64
N HIS A 159 5.34 -22.89 10.98
CA HIS A 159 4.12 -23.06 11.78
C HIS A 159 3.14 -21.91 11.53
N LEU A 160 3.60 -20.66 11.59
CA LEU A 160 2.77 -19.49 11.31
C LEU A 160 2.25 -19.47 9.86
N LEU A 161 3.00 -20.00 8.90
CA LEU A 161 2.53 -20.16 7.52
C LEU A 161 1.44 -21.24 7.38
N GLU A 162 1.55 -22.36 8.11
CA GLU A 162 0.49 -23.37 8.17
C GLU A 162 -0.77 -22.87 8.88
N GLU A 163 -0.62 -22.10 9.96
CA GLU A 163 -1.74 -21.46 10.64
C GLU A 163 -2.41 -20.40 9.76
N LEU A 164 -1.64 -19.64 8.98
CA LEU A 164 -2.17 -18.68 7.99
C LEU A 164 -3.02 -19.40 6.94
N GLU A 165 -2.54 -20.53 6.44
CA GLU A 165 -3.29 -21.33 5.47
C GLU A 165 -4.63 -21.83 6.07
N LYS A 166 -4.59 -22.41 7.27
CA LYS A 166 -5.78 -22.86 8.00
C LYS A 166 -6.77 -21.70 8.25
N ALA A 167 -6.27 -20.51 8.57
CA ALA A 167 -7.10 -19.33 8.79
C ALA A 167 -7.72 -18.78 7.49
N ILE A 168 -7.01 -18.86 6.35
CA ILE A 168 -7.55 -18.50 5.04
C ILE A 168 -8.67 -19.48 4.66
N VAL A 169 -8.42 -20.79 4.75
CA VAL A 169 -9.41 -21.83 4.46
C VAL A 169 -10.67 -21.66 5.33
N ALA A 170 -10.51 -21.45 6.64
CA ALA A 170 -11.64 -21.26 7.55
C ALA A 170 -12.49 -20.01 7.24
N LEU A 171 -11.89 -18.92 6.74
CA LEU A 171 -12.65 -17.74 6.30
C LEU A 171 -13.44 -18.02 5.01
N ILE A 172 -12.84 -18.78 4.08
CA ILE A 172 -13.48 -19.19 2.83
C ILE A 172 -14.66 -20.13 3.10
N GLU A 173 -14.46 -21.17 3.92
CA GLU A 173 -15.50 -22.13 4.30
C GLU A 173 -16.67 -21.45 5.04
N LYS A 174 -16.36 -20.50 5.93
CA LYS A 174 -17.38 -19.71 6.63
C LYS A 174 -18.26 -18.95 5.63
N ALA A 175 -17.64 -18.24 4.67
CA ALA A 175 -18.38 -17.42 3.73
C ALA A 175 -19.18 -18.23 2.70
N ASP A 176 -18.66 -19.37 2.25
CA ASP A 176 -19.42 -20.32 1.44
C ASP A 176 -20.67 -20.80 2.20
N ALA A 177 -20.56 -21.07 3.51
CA ALA A 177 -21.70 -21.45 4.33
C ALA A 177 -22.73 -20.32 4.48
N GLU A 178 -22.28 -19.09 4.72
CA GLU A 178 -23.13 -17.88 4.80
C GLU A 178 -23.87 -17.65 3.47
N HIS A 179 -23.16 -17.67 2.33
CA HIS A 179 -23.76 -17.50 1.00
C HIS A 179 -24.79 -18.60 0.67
N ASN A 180 -24.49 -19.87 0.97
CA ASN A 180 -25.44 -20.97 0.77
C ASN A 180 -26.68 -20.83 1.66
N SER A 181 -26.54 -20.31 2.89
CA SER A 181 -27.67 -20.08 3.78
C SER A 181 -28.59 -18.95 3.31
N GLU A 182 -28.01 -17.87 2.78
CA GLU A 182 -28.76 -16.74 2.21
C GLU A 182 -29.45 -17.12 0.90
N ALA A 183 -28.79 -17.88 0.02
CA ALA A 183 -29.40 -18.39 -1.21
C ALA A 183 -30.59 -19.33 -0.93
N LEU A 184 -30.53 -20.13 0.14
CA LEU A 184 -31.66 -20.95 0.59
C LEU A 184 -32.80 -20.10 1.17
N ARG A 185 -32.48 -19.04 1.92
CA ARG A 185 -33.46 -18.09 2.47
C ARG A 185 -34.24 -17.40 1.35
N ARG A 186 -33.56 -16.85 0.34
CA ARG A 186 -34.19 -16.20 -0.82
C ARG A 186 -35.12 -17.15 -1.58
N ARG A 187 -34.70 -18.39 -1.86
CA ARG A 187 -35.59 -19.40 -2.48
C ARG A 187 -36.83 -19.70 -1.64
N THR A 188 -36.70 -19.72 -0.31
CA THR A 188 -37.83 -19.94 0.59
C THR A 188 -38.81 -18.74 0.57
N GLU A 189 -38.29 -17.52 0.48
CA GLU A 189 -39.05 -16.27 0.36
C GLU A 189 -39.73 -16.15 -1.02
N GLU A 190 -39.06 -16.57 -2.10
CA GLU A 190 -39.60 -16.68 -3.47
C GLU A 190 -40.70 -17.75 -3.56
N GLU A 191 -40.50 -18.95 -3.01
CA GLU A 191 -41.53 -19.99 -2.96
C GLU A 191 -42.76 -19.54 -2.14
N ALA A 192 -42.54 -18.83 -1.03
CA ALA A 192 -43.62 -18.26 -0.22
C ALA A 192 -44.41 -17.16 -0.95
N THR A 193 -43.74 -16.27 -1.67
CA THR A 193 -44.40 -15.22 -2.46
C THR A 193 -45.13 -15.79 -3.68
N MET A 194 -44.54 -16.74 -4.41
CA MET A 194 -45.24 -17.46 -5.49
C MET A 194 -46.49 -18.20 -4.99
N ALA A 195 -46.47 -18.75 -3.77
CA ALA A 195 -47.65 -19.39 -3.17
C ALA A 195 -48.79 -18.40 -2.85
N THR A 196 -48.49 -17.11 -2.61
CA THR A 196 -49.52 -16.09 -2.31
C THR A 196 -50.07 -15.38 -3.55
N THR A 197 -49.30 -15.22 -4.63
CA THR A 197 -49.65 -14.37 -5.79
C THR A 197 -50.52 -15.08 -6.83
N ASN A 198 -51.46 -15.92 -6.38
CA ASN A 198 -52.17 -16.89 -7.22
C ASN A 198 -53.40 -16.32 -7.96
N ASP A 199 -53.49 -14.99 -8.13
CA ASP A 199 -54.61 -14.34 -8.81
C ASP A 199 -54.16 -13.07 -9.59
N HIS A 200 -54.45 -13.06 -10.90
CA HIS A 200 -54.33 -11.92 -11.82
C HIS A 200 -52.99 -11.15 -11.92
N GLN A 201 -52.07 -11.62 -12.79
CA GLN A 201 -51.65 -10.87 -14.00
C GLN A 201 -50.73 -11.69 -14.92
N ILE A 202 -50.94 -11.57 -16.23
CA ILE A 202 -50.11 -12.15 -17.29
C ILE A 202 -49.58 -10.98 -18.13
N GLY A 203 -48.29 -10.66 -18.03
CA GLY A 203 -47.71 -9.55 -18.79
C GLY A 203 -46.19 -9.42 -18.67
N ASN A 204 -45.48 -9.78 -19.74
CA ASN A 204 -44.14 -9.32 -20.14
C ASN A 204 -42.99 -9.40 -19.10
N ASN A 205 -42.30 -10.54 -19.07
CA ASN A 205 -40.95 -10.62 -18.49
C ASN A 205 -39.88 -10.39 -19.57
N SER A 206 -39.14 -9.29 -19.50
CA SER A 206 -37.87 -9.12 -20.23
C SER A 206 -36.77 -9.88 -19.50
N SER A 207 -36.07 -10.76 -20.21
CA SER A 207 -35.02 -11.60 -19.65
C SER A 207 -33.63 -10.97 -19.75
N ASP A 208 -33.45 -9.79 -19.14
CA ASP A 208 -32.09 -9.30 -18.85
C ASP A 208 -31.59 -10.03 -17.61
N THR A 209 -31.04 -11.23 -17.83
CA THR A 209 -30.15 -11.85 -16.86
C THR A 209 -28.80 -11.12 -16.92
N ASP A 210 -28.80 -9.88 -16.45
CA ASP A 210 -27.56 -9.20 -16.13
C ASP A 210 -26.85 -10.10 -15.11
N THR A 211 -25.68 -10.60 -15.50
CA THR A 211 -24.95 -11.57 -14.67
C THR A 211 -24.29 -10.79 -13.56
N ASP A 212 -25.09 -10.48 -12.54
CA ASP A 212 -24.70 -10.02 -11.22
C ASP A 212 -23.50 -10.87 -10.81
N HIS A 213 -22.31 -10.29 -10.97
CA HIS A 213 -21.07 -11.04 -10.94
C HIS A 213 -20.72 -11.25 -9.48
N VAL A 214 -21.45 -12.18 -8.86
CA VAL A 214 -21.62 -12.34 -7.41
C VAL A 214 -20.29 -12.06 -6.74
N ASP A 215 -20.25 -11.00 -5.93
CA ASP A 215 -19.04 -10.54 -5.25
C ASP A 215 -18.70 -11.49 -4.09
N ILE A 216 -18.46 -12.76 -4.44
CA ILE A 216 -17.96 -13.81 -3.57
C ILE A 216 -16.60 -13.32 -3.11
N PRO A 217 -16.42 -12.87 -1.85
CA PRO A 217 -15.24 -12.08 -1.46
C PRO A 217 -13.90 -12.84 -1.53
N TYR A 218 -13.98 -14.12 -1.88
CA TYR A 218 -12.92 -15.13 -1.88
C TYR A 218 -12.65 -15.72 -3.27
N TYR A 219 -13.45 -15.37 -4.29
CA TYR A 219 -13.29 -15.86 -5.67
C TYR A 219 -11.87 -15.58 -6.21
N ALA A 220 -11.37 -14.36 -6.02
CA ALA A 220 -10.05 -13.95 -6.47
C ALA A 220 -8.92 -14.80 -5.86
N TYR A 221 -9.03 -15.21 -4.60
CA TYR A 221 -8.03 -16.09 -3.97
C TYR A 221 -8.10 -17.51 -4.56
N ARG A 222 -9.31 -18.06 -4.74
CA ARG A 222 -9.50 -19.37 -5.38
C ARG A 222 -8.93 -19.40 -6.80
N LEU A 223 -9.21 -18.35 -7.58
CA LEU A 223 -8.66 -18.15 -8.93
C LEU A 223 -7.13 -18.03 -8.91
N ALA A 224 -6.56 -17.31 -7.95
CA ALA A 224 -5.11 -17.20 -7.79
C ALA A 224 -4.46 -18.56 -7.49
N VAL A 225 -5.03 -19.34 -6.56
CA VAL A 225 -4.54 -20.70 -6.23
C VAL A 225 -4.65 -21.63 -7.44
N SER A 226 -5.74 -21.55 -8.23
CA SER A 226 -5.90 -22.37 -9.43
C SER A 226 -4.95 -21.99 -10.56
N LYS A 227 -4.64 -20.69 -10.74
CA LYS A 227 -3.69 -20.22 -11.76
C LYS A 227 -2.22 -20.47 -11.37
N SER A 228 -1.84 -20.25 -10.10
CA SER A 228 -0.47 -20.51 -9.62
C SER A 228 -0.42 -20.71 -8.11
N SER A 229 -0.67 -21.95 -7.68
CA SER A 229 -0.50 -22.38 -6.29
C SER A 229 0.91 -22.11 -5.75
N SER A 230 1.96 -22.18 -6.58
CA SER A 230 3.34 -21.88 -6.16
C SER A 230 3.58 -20.41 -5.83
N TYR A 231 2.92 -19.46 -6.52
CA TYR A 231 2.97 -18.03 -6.20
C TYR A 231 2.24 -17.73 -4.89
N VAL A 232 0.98 -18.18 -4.78
CA VAL A 232 0.15 -17.92 -3.59
C VAL A 232 0.77 -18.50 -2.31
N HIS A 233 1.35 -19.70 -2.39
CA HIS A 233 1.99 -20.36 -1.25
C HIS A 233 3.46 -19.97 -1.03
N GLN A 234 4.03 -19.03 -1.82
CA GLN A 234 5.41 -18.60 -1.64
C GLN A 234 5.64 -18.03 -0.24
N SER A 235 6.62 -18.59 0.49
CA SER A 235 6.85 -18.26 1.91
C SER A 235 7.18 -16.78 2.14
N GLN A 236 7.90 -16.14 1.23
CA GLN A 236 8.23 -14.71 1.35
C GLN A 236 7.00 -13.83 1.15
N PHE A 237 6.18 -14.09 0.13
CA PHE A 237 4.92 -13.38 -0.11
C PHE A 237 3.99 -13.47 1.11
N ARG A 238 3.74 -14.69 1.62
CA ARG A 238 2.90 -14.91 2.81
C ARG A 238 3.51 -14.27 4.09
N LEU A 239 4.83 -14.25 4.22
CA LEU A 239 5.53 -13.60 5.34
C LEU A 239 5.31 -12.08 5.38
N MET A 240 5.11 -11.40 4.24
CA MET A 240 4.78 -9.97 4.21
C MET A 240 3.48 -9.68 4.98
N PHE A 241 2.45 -10.51 4.78
CA PHE A 241 1.17 -10.38 5.47
C PHE A 241 1.32 -10.62 6.98
N LEU A 242 2.06 -11.67 7.39
CA LEU A 242 2.35 -11.94 8.80
C LEU A 242 3.16 -10.80 9.45
N ARG A 243 4.17 -10.25 8.78
CA ARG A 243 4.96 -9.12 9.28
C ARG A 243 4.08 -7.88 9.46
N CYS A 244 3.24 -7.55 8.49
CA CYS A 244 2.39 -6.36 8.54
C CYS A 244 1.26 -6.43 9.57
N THR A 245 0.90 -7.65 10.04
CA THR A 245 -0.07 -7.88 11.12
C THR A 245 0.55 -8.38 12.42
N GLU A 246 1.88 -8.28 12.57
CA GLU A 246 2.63 -8.64 13.79
C GLU A 246 2.42 -10.09 14.23
N GLY A 247 2.26 -11.00 13.26
CA GLY A 247 1.98 -12.42 13.49
C GLY A 247 0.52 -12.74 13.79
N ASN A 248 -0.39 -11.76 13.80
CA ASN A 248 -1.81 -12.05 13.94
C ASN A 248 -2.33 -12.73 12.65
N VAL A 249 -2.40 -14.06 12.72
CA VAL A 249 -2.77 -14.98 11.65
C VAL A 249 -4.16 -14.66 11.06
N LYS A 250 -5.16 -14.40 11.90
CA LYS A 250 -6.53 -14.06 11.47
C LYS A 250 -6.57 -12.75 10.66
N LYS A 251 -5.84 -11.72 11.12
CA LYS A 251 -5.71 -10.44 10.39
C LYS A 251 -4.93 -10.61 9.09
N ALA A 252 -3.85 -11.40 9.09
CA ALA A 252 -3.09 -11.71 7.88
C ALA A 252 -3.97 -12.40 6.84
N ALA A 253 -4.73 -13.43 7.23
CA ALA A 253 -5.64 -14.16 6.35
C ALA A 253 -6.66 -13.23 5.66
N LYS A 254 -7.38 -12.41 6.43
CA LYS A 254 -8.32 -11.40 5.88
C LYS A 254 -7.63 -10.45 4.89
N ARG A 255 -6.39 -10.04 5.18
CA ARG A 255 -5.63 -9.12 4.33
C ARG A 255 -5.10 -9.78 3.04
N THR A 256 -4.68 -11.04 3.09
CA THR A 256 -4.32 -11.84 1.91
C THR A 256 -5.51 -11.97 0.96
N LEU A 257 -6.71 -12.23 1.50
CA LEU A 257 -7.93 -12.35 0.70
C LEU A 257 -8.30 -11.02 0.03
N ARG A 258 -8.28 -9.92 0.80
CA ARG A 258 -8.46 -8.55 0.28
C ARG A 258 -7.43 -8.19 -0.79
N HIS A 259 -6.16 -8.60 -0.62
CA HIS A 259 -5.11 -8.37 -1.60
C HIS A 259 -5.45 -8.95 -2.97
N PHE A 260 -5.82 -10.24 -3.04
CA PHE A 260 -6.18 -10.86 -4.32
C PHE A 260 -7.46 -10.27 -4.92
N LYS A 261 -8.48 -9.92 -4.11
CA LYS A 261 -9.68 -9.23 -4.60
C LYS A 261 -9.33 -7.90 -5.27
N THR A 262 -8.61 -7.02 -4.58
CA THR A 262 -8.23 -5.70 -5.12
C THR A 262 -7.27 -5.82 -6.31
N LYS A 263 -6.33 -6.77 -6.29
CA LYS A 263 -5.41 -7.01 -7.40
C LYS A 263 -6.14 -7.50 -8.66
N LEU A 264 -7.15 -8.37 -8.50
CA LEU A 264 -8.00 -8.83 -9.60
C LEU A 264 -8.79 -7.66 -10.20
N GLN A 265 -9.42 -6.84 -9.36
CA GLN A 265 -10.19 -5.67 -9.80
C GLN A 265 -9.31 -4.66 -10.58
N LEU A 266 -8.12 -4.34 -10.08
CA LEU A 266 -7.26 -3.33 -10.69
C LEU A 266 -6.57 -3.80 -11.98
N PHE A 267 -6.16 -5.06 -12.06
CA PHE A 267 -5.23 -5.56 -13.09
C PHE A 267 -5.75 -6.74 -13.93
N GLY A 268 -6.93 -7.27 -13.62
CA GLY A 268 -7.49 -8.44 -14.29
C GLY A 268 -6.79 -9.76 -13.93
N GLU A 269 -7.31 -10.87 -14.46
CA GLU A 269 -6.87 -12.19 -14.03
C GLU A 269 -5.43 -12.56 -14.43
N ASP A 270 -4.92 -12.01 -15.54
CA ASP A 270 -3.62 -12.38 -16.12
C ASP A 270 -2.42 -11.81 -15.33
N LYS A 271 -2.69 -10.79 -14.51
CA LYS A 271 -1.73 -10.13 -13.62
C LYS A 271 -1.89 -10.55 -12.16
N LEU A 272 -2.88 -11.40 -11.85
CA LEU A 272 -3.25 -11.79 -10.49
C LEU A 272 -2.13 -12.55 -9.75
N VAL A 273 -1.44 -13.45 -10.44
CA VAL A 273 -0.51 -14.44 -9.86
C VAL A 273 0.97 -14.21 -10.20
N ARG A 274 1.34 -12.95 -10.48
CA ARG A 274 2.71 -12.50 -10.65
C ARG A 274 2.88 -11.09 -10.10
N ASP A 275 4.10 -10.65 -9.91
CA ASP A 275 4.34 -9.28 -9.48
C ASP A 275 4.02 -8.29 -10.61
N ILE A 276 3.54 -7.10 -10.23
CA ILE A 276 3.23 -6.02 -11.17
C ILE A 276 4.53 -5.28 -11.48
N VAL A 277 4.84 -5.12 -12.76
CA VAL A 277 5.99 -4.37 -13.27
C VAL A 277 5.53 -3.07 -13.96
N LEU A 278 6.46 -2.14 -14.25
CA LEU A 278 6.10 -0.92 -14.99
C LEU A 278 5.40 -1.19 -16.33
N ASP A 279 5.79 -2.24 -17.07
CA ASP A 279 5.18 -2.61 -18.35
C ASP A 279 3.72 -3.12 -18.22
N ASP A 280 3.24 -3.35 -17.00
CA ASP A 280 1.82 -3.65 -16.75
C ASP A 280 0.93 -2.42 -16.66
N LEU A 281 1.51 -1.23 -16.53
CA LEU A 281 0.83 0.05 -16.42
C LEU A 281 0.59 0.58 -17.84
N ASN A 282 -0.67 0.89 -18.17
CA ASN A 282 -0.99 1.52 -19.46
C ASN A 282 -0.53 2.99 -19.49
N GLU A 283 -0.66 3.65 -20.63
CA GLU A 283 -0.23 5.06 -20.81
C GLU A 283 -0.84 6.02 -19.77
N ASN A 284 -2.10 5.83 -19.38
CA ASN A 284 -2.80 6.68 -18.40
C ASN A 284 -2.38 6.36 -16.96
N ASP A 285 -2.10 5.09 -16.67
CA ASP A 285 -1.51 4.66 -15.39
C ASP A 285 -0.09 5.25 -15.24
N MET A 286 0.70 5.24 -16.33
CA MET A 286 2.04 5.81 -16.40
C MET A 286 2.03 7.34 -16.34
N GLU A 287 1.06 8.02 -16.98
CA GLU A 287 0.83 9.46 -16.82
C GLU A 287 0.58 9.80 -15.34
N SER A 288 -0.23 8.98 -14.66
CA SER A 288 -0.50 9.17 -13.24
C SER A 288 0.73 8.97 -12.36
N LEU A 289 1.51 7.91 -12.62
CA LEU A 289 2.77 7.65 -11.94
C LEU A 289 3.79 8.79 -12.20
N LEU A 290 3.92 9.25 -13.43
CA LEU A 290 4.87 10.31 -13.84
C LEU A 290 4.47 11.71 -13.37
N SER A 291 3.20 11.93 -12.98
CA SER A 291 2.76 13.21 -12.39
C SER A 291 3.51 13.55 -11.10
N GLY A 292 4.03 12.54 -10.40
CA GLY A 292 4.70 12.69 -9.11
C GLY A 292 3.75 13.08 -7.97
N GLY A 293 2.42 13.00 -8.16
CA GLY A 293 1.44 13.21 -7.09
C GLY A 293 1.61 12.27 -5.90
N PHE A 294 2.29 11.13 -6.11
CA PHE A 294 2.94 10.33 -5.08
C PHE A 294 4.42 10.10 -5.46
N GLN A 295 5.33 10.25 -4.50
CA GLN A 295 6.77 10.00 -4.67
C GLN A 295 7.34 9.19 -3.49
N VAL A 296 8.28 8.28 -3.76
CA VAL A 296 9.09 7.67 -2.71
C VAL A 296 10.27 8.60 -2.42
N LEU A 297 10.40 9.09 -1.18
CA LEU A 297 11.54 9.94 -0.85
C LEU A 297 12.84 9.14 -0.87
N LYS A 298 13.90 9.78 -1.40
CA LYS A 298 15.26 9.22 -1.47
C LYS A 298 15.82 8.91 -0.09
N ASP A 299 15.55 9.80 0.87
CA ASP A 299 15.92 9.63 2.26
C ASP A 299 14.85 8.86 3.04
N ARG A 300 15.31 7.99 3.92
CA ARG A 300 14.50 7.33 4.94
C ARG A 300 14.34 8.24 6.15
N ASP A 301 13.34 7.96 6.97
CA ASP A 301 13.24 8.62 8.27
C ASP A 301 14.32 8.09 9.27
N ALA A 302 14.37 8.70 10.45
CA ALA A 302 15.30 8.31 11.52
C ALA A 302 15.15 6.85 12.02
N ALA A 303 14.03 6.18 11.73
CA ALA A 303 13.83 4.76 12.02
C ALA A 303 14.34 3.84 10.89
N GLY A 304 14.72 4.39 9.74
CA GLY A 304 15.11 3.66 8.53
C GLY A 304 13.93 3.21 7.69
N ARG A 305 12.73 3.77 7.89
CA ARG A 305 11.54 3.49 7.08
C ARG A 305 11.56 4.34 5.82
N SER A 306 11.08 3.80 4.71
CA SER A 306 10.75 4.60 3.54
C SER A 306 9.64 5.60 3.88
N VAL A 307 9.69 6.76 3.22
CA VAL A 307 8.67 7.82 3.34
C VAL A 307 7.97 7.95 2.00
N LEU A 308 6.66 7.69 1.97
CA LEU A 308 5.80 7.97 0.83
C LEU A 308 5.30 9.41 0.95
N PHE A 309 5.78 10.28 0.08
CA PHE A 309 5.28 11.64 -0.06
C PHE A 309 4.10 11.65 -1.02
N GLY A 310 3.06 12.41 -0.69
CA GLY A 310 1.86 12.59 -1.50
C GLY A 310 1.45 14.05 -1.53
N ARG A 311 1.04 14.52 -2.71
CA ARG A 311 0.48 15.85 -2.92
C ARG A 311 -0.67 15.76 -3.90
N TYR A 312 -1.90 15.81 -3.38
CA TYR A 312 -3.15 15.70 -4.13
C TYR A 312 -3.22 16.74 -5.24
N THR A 313 -2.72 17.94 -4.96
CA THR A 313 -2.65 19.06 -5.89
C THR A 313 -1.63 18.90 -7.03
N SER A 314 -0.86 17.81 -7.04
CA SER A 314 0.04 17.44 -8.14
C SER A 314 -0.34 16.12 -8.83
N MET A 315 -1.44 15.48 -8.43
CA MET A 315 -1.93 14.27 -9.08
C MET A 315 -2.49 14.59 -10.46
N LYS A 316 -2.18 13.72 -11.43
CA LYS A 316 -2.88 13.64 -12.72
C LYS A 316 -3.34 12.20 -12.92
N TYR A 317 -4.47 12.01 -13.57
CA TYR A 317 -5.01 10.72 -13.99
C TYR A 317 -6.23 10.98 -14.89
N ARG A 318 -6.65 9.98 -15.67
CA ARG A 318 -7.92 10.05 -16.44
C ARG A 318 -9.08 9.44 -15.67
N THR A 319 -8.85 8.32 -14.98
CA THR A 319 -9.80 7.72 -14.04
C THR A 319 -9.13 7.45 -12.70
N ILE A 320 -9.93 7.32 -11.64
CA ILE A 320 -9.44 6.96 -10.30
C ILE A 320 -8.63 5.65 -10.38
N ASP A 321 -9.08 4.65 -11.15
CA ASP A 321 -8.36 3.39 -11.35
C ASP A 321 -6.93 3.55 -11.88
N ASN A 322 -6.65 4.55 -12.73
CA ASN A 322 -5.28 4.80 -13.20
C ASN A 322 -4.36 5.19 -12.03
N MET A 323 -4.84 6.08 -11.17
CA MET A 323 -4.15 6.48 -9.94
C MET A 323 -4.05 5.30 -8.96
N LEU A 324 -5.10 4.48 -8.80
CA LEU A 324 -5.06 3.32 -7.91
C LEU A 324 -4.05 2.25 -8.37
N ARG A 325 -3.96 1.98 -9.69
CA ARG A 325 -2.93 1.10 -10.26
C ARG A 325 -1.52 1.63 -10.03
N ALA A 326 -1.28 2.92 -10.28
CA ALA A 326 0.01 3.56 -10.01
C ALA A 326 0.38 3.52 -8.52
N LEU A 327 -0.57 3.83 -7.62
CA LEU A 327 -0.38 3.80 -6.17
C LEU A 327 -0.13 2.37 -5.66
N TRP A 328 -0.82 1.37 -6.20
CA TRP A 328 -0.58 -0.05 -5.91
C TRP A 328 0.85 -0.45 -6.28
N TYR A 329 1.32 -0.06 -7.47
CA TYR A 329 2.69 -0.32 -7.93
C TYR A 329 3.73 0.30 -6.97
N ILE A 330 3.53 1.56 -6.56
CA ILE A 330 4.40 2.25 -5.59
C ILE A 330 4.45 1.48 -4.27
N TRP A 331 3.31 1.11 -3.69
CA TRP A 331 3.27 0.39 -2.43
C TRP A 331 3.95 -0.98 -2.49
N MET A 332 3.69 -1.77 -3.53
CA MET A 332 4.33 -3.07 -3.70
C MET A 332 5.84 -2.93 -3.89
N SER A 333 6.29 -1.92 -4.64
CA SER A 333 7.72 -1.60 -4.81
C SER A 333 8.41 -1.19 -3.49
N ILE A 334 7.75 -0.40 -2.64
CA ILE A 334 8.27 -0.05 -1.30
C ILE A 334 8.43 -1.30 -0.42
N LEU A 335 7.53 -2.28 -0.55
CA LEU A 335 7.51 -3.50 0.25
C LEU A 335 8.51 -4.58 -0.21
N GLU A 336 9.21 -4.41 -1.33
CA GLU A 336 10.33 -5.27 -1.70
C GLU A 336 11.48 -5.21 -0.68
N ASP A 337 11.63 -4.08 0.02
CA ASP A 337 12.57 -3.93 1.12
C ASP A 337 12.03 -4.58 2.43
N PRO A 338 12.72 -5.58 2.98
CA PRO A 338 12.33 -6.21 4.25
C PRO A 338 12.25 -5.24 5.43
N ILE A 339 13.01 -4.13 5.44
CA ILE A 339 12.96 -3.13 6.51
C ILE A 339 11.58 -2.49 6.56
N ASN A 340 10.99 -2.14 5.41
CA ASN A 340 9.65 -1.58 5.31
C ASN A 340 8.55 -2.58 5.69
N GLN A 341 8.74 -3.87 5.39
CA GLN A 341 7.82 -4.93 5.85
C GLN A 341 7.81 -5.03 7.39
N MET A 342 8.96 -4.85 8.03
CA MET A 342 9.12 -5.03 9.48
C MET A 342 8.78 -3.77 10.29
N LYS A 343 9.39 -2.63 9.92
CA LYS A 343 9.23 -1.35 10.61
C LYS A 343 8.04 -0.53 10.12
N GLY A 344 7.44 -0.92 9.00
CA GLY A 344 6.38 -0.18 8.34
C GLY A 344 6.89 0.98 7.49
N VAL A 345 5.96 1.77 7.00
CA VAL A 345 6.18 2.92 6.10
C VAL A 345 5.53 4.16 6.69
N VAL A 346 6.15 5.33 6.51
CA VAL A 346 5.56 6.63 6.88
C VAL A 346 4.99 7.30 5.63
N ALA A 347 3.82 7.90 5.73
CA ALA A 347 3.23 8.68 4.65
C ALA A 347 3.13 10.17 5.03
N VAL A 348 3.43 11.06 4.09
CA VAL A 348 3.36 12.52 4.24
C VAL A 348 2.44 13.09 3.15
N GLY A 349 1.25 13.54 3.51
CA GLY A 349 0.41 14.38 2.65
C GLY A 349 0.80 15.85 2.82
N TYR A 350 1.13 16.55 1.74
CA TYR A 350 1.75 17.88 1.82
C TYR A 350 1.01 18.93 0.97
N GLU A 351 -0.02 19.52 1.56
CA GLU A 351 -0.84 20.59 0.96
C GLU A 351 -0.50 21.95 1.59
N VAL A 352 0.77 22.33 1.49
CA VAL A 352 1.33 23.62 1.92
C VAL A 352 1.81 24.39 0.70
N GLY A 353 1.62 25.70 0.71
CA GLY A 353 1.99 26.60 -0.38
C GLY A 353 0.85 26.81 -1.37
N LYS A 354 0.85 27.97 -2.01
CA LYS A 354 -0.16 28.33 -3.00
C LYS A 354 -0.06 27.42 -4.22
N VAL A 355 -1.02 26.50 -4.34
CA VAL A 355 -1.28 25.84 -5.61
C VAL A 355 -2.06 26.84 -6.48
N PRO A 356 -1.59 27.17 -7.70
CA PRO A 356 -2.35 28.00 -8.62
C PRO A 356 -3.68 27.30 -8.98
N LEU A 357 -4.80 27.81 -8.46
CA LEU A 357 -6.13 27.21 -8.62
C LEU A 357 -6.60 27.16 -10.08
N ASP A 358 -6.03 28.03 -10.93
CA ASP A 358 -6.16 28.03 -12.39
C ASP A 358 -5.77 26.71 -13.06
N LYS A 359 -5.01 25.84 -12.38
CA LYS A 359 -4.64 24.50 -12.88
C LYS A 359 -5.67 23.40 -12.57
N PHE A 360 -6.69 23.69 -11.77
CA PHE A 360 -7.76 22.72 -11.45
C PHE A 360 -8.93 22.73 -12.43
N ASN A 361 -8.93 23.62 -13.42
CA ASN A 361 -9.79 23.49 -14.59
C ASN A 361 -9.28 22.36 -15.52
N TYR A 362 -9.20 21.14 -14.99
CA TYR A 362 -9.57 19.96 -15.76
C TYR A 362 -11.08 20.04 -15.99
N THR A 363 -11.49 20.91 -16.92
CA THR A 363 -12.67 20.60 -17.71
C THR A 363 -12.42 19.22 -18.29
N ASN A 364 -13.28 18.26 -17.93
CA ASN A 364 -13.24 16.94 -18.56
C ASN A 364 -13.14 17.16 -20.07
N GLY A 365 -12.20 16.46 -20.71
CA GLY A 365 -12.01 16.51 -22.15
C GLY A 365 -13.14 15.77 -22.88
N THR A 366 -14.39 16.16 -22.64
CA THR A 366 -15.41 16.16 -23.68
C THR A 366 -14.92 17.15 -24.73
N GLU A 367 -14.11 16.65 -25.65
CA GLU A 367 -13.90 17.30 -26.95
C GLU A 367 -15.30 17.52 -27.53
N GLU A 368 -15.67 18.78 -27.75
CA GLU A 368 -16.95 19.21 -28.33
C GLU A 368 -17.00 18.86 -29.84
N ASP A 369 -16.88 17.57 -30.15
CA ASP A 369 -16.99 16.98 -31.49
C ASP A 369 -18.33 16.20 -31.65
N SER A 370 -19.26 16.34 -30.70
CA SER A 370 -20.65 15.90 -30.86
C SER A 370 -21.46 16.98 -31.57
N GLU A 371 -21.74 16.76 -32.86
CA GLU A 371 -22.76 17.50 -33.60
C GLU A 371 -24.10 17.42 -32.84
N GLU A 372 -24.76 18.57 -32.62
CA GLU A 372 -26.02 18.65 -31.87
C GLU A 372 -27.17 17.95 -32.65
N GLU A 373 -27.56 16.76 -32.21
CA GLU A 373 -28.84 16.14 -32.60
C GLU A 373 -29.85 16.34 -31.45
N GLU A 374 -30.67 17.40 -31.55
CA GLU A 374 -31.72 17.72 -30.58
C GLU A 374 -32.76 16.58 -30.51
N ILE A 375 -32.79 15.88 -29.38
CA ILE A 375 -33.89 14.99 -29.01
C ILE A 375 -34.62 15.61 -27.81
N GLU A 376 -35.77 16.22 -28.07
CA GLU A 376 -36.79 16.50 -27.07
C GLU A 376 -37.47 15.17 -26.69
N ASP A 377 -37.47 14.79 -25.41
CA ASP A 377 -38.42 13.77 -24.88
C ASP A 377 -38.70 14.00 -23.38
N ASP A 378 -39.92 13.65 -22.98
CA ASP A 378 -40.66 14.22 -21.84
C ASP A 378 -40.20 13.81 -20.42
N ASP A 379 -40.43 14.73 -19.47
CA ASP A 379 -40.41 14.49 -18.02
C ASP A 379 -41.47 13.46 -17.58
N ASP A 380 -41.08 12.43 -16.82
CA ASP A 380 -42.01 11.77 -15.90
C ASP A 380 -41.27 11.29 -14.62
N ASN A 381 -41.63 11.89 -13.48
CA ASN A 381 -40.83 11.89 -12.25
C ASN A 381 -41.61 11.24 -11.10
N ASN A 382 -41.26 10.00 -10.74
CA ASN A 382 -41.85 9.28 -9.61
C ASN A 382 -40.76 8.72 -8.69
N ASN A 383 -40.76 9.17 -7.43
CA ASN A 383 -39.78 8.81 -6.41
C ASN A 383 -40.52 8.31 -5.15
N ASP A 384 -40.62 6.99 -5.00
CA ASP A 384 -41.21 6.34 -3.82
C ASP A 384 -40.11 5.81 -2.89
N GLY A 385 -40.05 6.38 -1.68
CA GLY A 385 -39.04 6.04 -0.68
C GLY A 385 -39.41 4.84 0.19
N ILE A 386 -38.47 3.90 0.36
CA ILE A 386 -38.57 2.79 1.32
C ILE A 386 -37.33 2.81 2.23
N SER A 387 -37.57 2.92 3.54
CA SER A 387 -36.54 2.89 4.60
C SER A 387 -36.50 1.53 5.30
N GLY A 388 -35.30 0.94 5.45
CA GLY A 388 -35.07 -0.25 6.25
C GLY A 388 -33.78 -0.16 7.04
N ASP A 389 -33.87 -0.33 8.36
CA ASP A 389 -32.72 -0.30 9.29
C ASP A 389 -31.96 -1.64 9.30
N GLY A 390 -30.63 -1.58 9.45
CA GLY A 390 -29.77 -2.75 9.60
C GLY A 390 -28.35 -2.39 10.05
N ASP A 391 -28.07 -2.56 11.34
CA ASP A 391 -26.73 -2.38 11.92
C ASP A 391 -25.84 -3.61 11.71
N ASP A 392 -24.82 -3.51 10.84
CA ASP A 392 -23.59 -4.29 10.96
C ASP A 392 -22.45 -3.60 10.18
N ILE A 393 -21.30 -3.37 10.84
CA ILE A 393 -20.17 -2.64 10.22
C ILE A 393 -19.27 -3.62 9.45
N ASP A 394 -19.65 -3.91 8.20
CA ASP A 394 -18.72 -4.39 7.18
C ASP A 394 -18.28 -3.22 6.26
N PHE A 395 -17.03 -3.23 5.80
CA PHE A 395 -16.44 -2.12 5.04
C PHE A 395 -16.62 -2.28 3.51
N THR A 396 -17.69 -2.95 3.09
CA THR A 396 -18.06 -3.15 1.68
C THR A 396 -19.53 -2.81 1.47
N SER A 397 -19.77 -1.79 0.65
CA SER A 397 -21.06 -1.46 0.02
C SER A 397 -22.31 -1.50 0.92
N SER A 398 -22.54 -0.42 1.66
CA SER A 398 -23.89 -0.04 2.12
C SER A 398 -24.05 1.48 2.06
N SER A 399 -24.80 1.95 1.06
CA SER A 399 -25.13 3.36 0.84
C SER A 399 -26.42 3.75 1.57
N GLY A 400 -26.37 3.79 2.90
CA GLY A 400 -27.48 4.24 3.75
C GLY A 400 -27.21 5.61 4.37
N THR A 401 -27.41 6.70 3.63
CA THR A 401 -27.21 8.06 4.14
C THR A 401 -28.45 8.59 4.84
N GLY A 402 -28.48 8.51 6.18
CA GLY A 402 -29.41 9.30 7.00
C GLY A 402 -29.17 10.79 6.79
N GLY A 403 -30.16 11.49 6.22
CA GLY A 403 -30.02 12.88 5.77
C GLY A 403 -29.81 13.89 6.91
N PHE A 404 -28.60 14.43 7.01
CA PHE A 404 -28.37 15.76 7.58
C PHE A 404 -28.06 16.72 6.42
N GLU A 405 -29.12 17.26 5.82
CA GLU A 405 -29.05 18.13 4.65
C GLU A 405 -28.56 19.53 5.07
N MET A 406 -27.24 19.70 5.06
CA MET A 406 -26.61 21.00 5.26
C MET A 406 -26.52 21.70 3.89
N SER A 407 -27.52 22.52 3.57
CA SER A 407 -27.62 23.22 2.28
C SER A 407 -26.50 24.26 2.10
N TYR A 408 -25.42 23.83 1.48
CA TYR A 408 -24.51 24.72 0.78
C TYR A 408 -25.13 25.06 -0.58
N ALA A 409 -25.14 26.33 -0.96
CA ALA A 409 -25.73 26.77 -2.22
C ALA A 409 -24.96 26.21 -3.43
N ASP A 410 -25.69 25.94 -4.52
CA ASP A 410 -25.18 25.34 -5.76
C ASP A 410 -24.17 26.24 -6.50
N ASP A 411 -22.90 26.20 -6.07
CA ASP A 411 -21.75 26.51 -6.90
C ASP A 411 -21.16 25.17 -7.41
N ASN A 412 -21.78 24.64 -8.48
CA ASN A 412 -21.57 23.30 -9.08
C ASN A 412 -20.17 23.04 -9.69
N ASN A 413 -19.13 23.74 -9.25
CA ASN A 413 -17.73 23.47 -9.63
C ASN A 413 -16.73 23.77 -8.49
N SER A 414 -17.18 23.80 -7.24
CA SER A 414 -16.39 24.22 -6.08
C SER A 414 -15.43 23.16 -5.52
N GLY A 415 -14.62 22.53 -6.38
CA GLY A 415 -13.38 21.82 -6.02
C GLY A 415 -13.47 20.87 -4.81
N GLY A 416 -14.58 20.16 -4.66
CA GLY A 416 -14.89 19.38 -3.48
C GLY A 416 -13.88 18.25 -3.25
N PHE A 417 -13.48 18.05 -1.99
CA PHE A 417 -12.72 16.85 -1.62
C PHE A 417 -13.61 15.62 -1.76
N ASP A 418 -13.48 14.93 -2.90
CA ASP A 418 -14.28 13.77 -3.21
C ASP A 418 -14.06 12.66 -2.15
N ARG A 419 -15.15 12.34 -1.45
CA ARG A 419 -15.18 11.33 -0.39
C ARG A 419 -15.01 9.93 -0.95
N GLU A 420 -15.42 9.67 -2.19
CA GLU A 420 -15.25 8.40 -2.88
C GLU A 420 -13.79 8.18 -3.26
N MET A 421 -13.17 9.13 -3.98
CA MET A 421 -11.73 9.12 -4.24
C MET A 421 -10.90 8.96 -2.97
N ALA A 422 -11.24 9.66 -1.88
CA ALA A 422 -10.56 9.49 -0.59
C ALA A 422 -10.73 8.08 -0.01
N ARG A 423 -11.95 7.51 -0.10
CA ARG A 423 -12.25 6.12 0.32
C ARG A 423 -11.40 5.12 -0.46
N GLU A 424 -11.24 5.32 -1.77
CA GLU A 424 -10.46 4.43 -2.62
C GLU A 424 -8.93 4.57 -2.46
N ILE A 425 -8.41 5.80 -2.31
CA ILE A 425 -6.98 5.99 -1.98
C ILE A 425 -6.63 5.29 -0.66
N ILE A 426 -7.52 5.30 0.34
CA ILE A 426 -7.36 4.59 1.61
C ILE A 426 -7.54 3.06 1.43
N SER A 427 -8.29 2.62 0.41
CA SER A 427 -8.54 1.20 0.16
C SER A 427 -7.27 0.44 -0.25
N ILE A 428 -6.34 1.09 -0.96
CA ILE A 428 -5.08 0.49 -1.44
C ILE A 428 -4.11 0.10 -0.31
N PRO A 429 -3.71 1.00 0.63
CA PRO A 429 -2.88 0.62 1.78
C PRO A 429 -3.46 -0.55 2.59
N LEU A 430 -4.79 -0.64 2.72
CA LEU A 430 -5.44 -1.74 3.45
C LEU A 430 -5.34 -3.09 2.71
N SER A 431 -5.17 -3.07 1.39
CA SER A 431 -5.17 -4.25 0.52
C SER A 431 -3.76 -4.78 0.18
N VAL A 432 -2.72 -3.94 0.31
CA VAL A 432 -1.31 -4.36 0.24
C VAL A 432 -0.77 -4.73 1.64
N PRO A 433 0.25 -5.60 1.77
CA PRO A 433 0.78 -6.01 3.08
C PRO A 433 1.71 -4.95 3.72
N VAL A 434 1.25 -3.69 3.83
CA VAL A 434 1.99 -2.60 4.48
C VAL A 434 1.57 -2.41 5.94
N ARG A 435 2.54 -2.17 6.81
CA ARG A 435 2.30 -1.69 8.18
C ARG A 435 2.41 -0.16 8.16
N PRO A 436 1.30 0.60 8.26
CA PRO A 436 1.40 2.05 8.35
C PRO A 436 2.02 2.43 9.70
N ALA A 437 3.18 3.08 9.68
CA ALA A 437 3.91 3.43 10.89
C ALA A 437 3.45 4.80 11.42
N GLY A 438 3.32 5.78 10.52
CA GLY A 438 2.83 7.13 10.79
C GLY A 438 2.24 7.81 9.56
N TYR A 439 1.32 8.74 9.77
CA TYR A 439 0.75 9.61 8.73
C TYR A 439 0.92 11.08 9.16
N HIS A 440 1.52 11.90 8.31
CA HIS A 440 1.68 13.34 8.53
C HIS A 440 0.92 14.11 7.46
N LEU A 441 0.00 14.98 7.87
CA LEU A 441 -0.76 15.84 6.96
C LEU A 441 -0.36 17.29 7.20
N CYS A 442 0.43 17.85 6.30
CA CYS A 442 0.89 19.24 6.37
C CYS A 442 -0.04 20.15 5.57
N THR A 443 -0.46 21.27 6.15
CA THR A 443 -1.22 22.31 5.42
C THR A 443 -1.06 23.71 6.04
N ASP A 444 -1.11 24.75 5.20
CA ASP A 444 -1.19 26.16 5.61
C ASP A 444 -2.63 26.69 5.67
N SER A 445 -3.63 25.85 5.39
CA SER A 445 -5.03 26.22 5.39
C SER A 445 -5.77 25.77 6.65
N HIS A 446 -6.27 26.76 7.40
CA HIS A 446 -7.16 26.53 8.54
C HIS A 446 -8.46 25.77 8.17
N GLN A 447 -8.95 25.91 6.93
CA GLN A 447 -10.15 25.19 6.47
C GLN A 447 -9.85 23.69 6.32
N TRP A 448 -8.71 23.33 5.69
CA TRP A 448 -8.26 21.95 5.58
C TRP A 448 -8.04 21.30 6.95
N VAL A 449 -7.51 22.03 7.94
CA VAL A 449 -7.43 21.52 9.33
C VAL A 449 -8.80 21.15 9.88
N GLY A 450 -9.84 21.96 9.64
CA GLY A 450 -11.22 21.64 10.04
C GLY A 450 -11.72 20.35 9.39
N ILE A 451 -11.62 20.25 8.06
CA ILE A 451 -12.06 19.09 7.27
C ILE A 451 -11.33 17.81 7.71
N LEU A 452 -9.99 17.87 7.82
CA LEU A 452 -9.16 16.73 8.20
C LEU A 452 -9.45 16.24 9.63
N ASN A 453 -9.76 17.15 10.57
CA ASN A 453 -10.19 16.74 11.91
C ASN A 453 -11.55 16.01 11.88
N THR A 454 -12.50 16.44 11.05
CA THR A 454 -13.78 15.74 10.85
C THR A 454 -13.57 14.34 10.24
N VAL A 455 -12.72 14.22 9.22
CA VAL A 455 -12.36 12.93 8.61
C VAL A 455 -11.64 12.01 9.60
N LEU A 456 -10.77 12.54 10.47
CA LEU A 456 -10.14 11.74 11.52
C LEU A 456 -11.18 11.07 12.44
N VAL A 457 -12.26 11.76 12.81
CA VAL A 457 -13.30 11.22 13.71
C VAL A 457 -14.01 10.01 13.09
N THR A 458 -14.14 9.93 11.76
CA THR A 458 -14.75 8.77 11.07
C THR A 458 -13.77 7.62 10.82
N MET A 459 -12.46 7.83 10.93
CA MET A 459 -11.46 6.76 10.81
C MET A 459 -11.48 5.78 11.99
N CYS A 460 -10.89 4.59 11.82
CA CYS A 460 -10.71 3.67 12.95
C CYS A 460 -9.64 4.19 13.93
N LYS A 461 -9.79 3.87 15.22
CA LYS A 461 -8.94 4.42 16.29
C LYS A 461 -7.43 4.19 16.03
N LEU A 462 -7.05 3.01 15.53
CA LEU A 462 -5.65 2.66 15.25
C LEU A 462 -5.01 3.54 14.17
N VAL A 463 -5.79 4.03 13.20
CA VAL A 463 -5.30 4.98 12.18
C VAL A 463 -5.16 6.37 12.79
N ARG A 464 -6.16 6.84 13.55
CA ARG A 464 -6.07 8.13 14.28
C ARG A 464 -4.83 8.23 15.15
N LEU A 465 -4.52 7.20 15.94
CA LEU A 465 -3.35 7.20 16.82
C LEU A 465 -2.02 7.42 16.09
N ARG A 466 -1.95 7.09 14.79
CA ARG A 466 -0.77 7.25 13.92
C ARG A 466 -0.77 8.51 13.06
N MET A 467 -1.89 9.22 12.98
CA MET A 467 -2.03 10.40 12.13
C MET A 467 -1.76 11.69 12.92
N ARG A 468 -1.05 12.64 12.29
CA ARG A 468 -0.73 13.96 12.85
C ARG A 468 -1.03 15.01 11.78
N ILE A 469 -1.85 16.01 12.14
CA ILE A 469 -2.09 17.19 11.29
C ILE A 469 -1.12 18.29 11.75
N HIS A 470 -0.32 18.78 10.82
CA HIS A 470 0.68 19.82 11.04
C HIS A 470 0.22 21.08 10.31
N HIS A 471 -0.19 22.09 11.06
CA HIS A 471 -0.60 23.39 10.50
C HIS A 471 0.49 24.45 10.67
N GLY A 472 0.86 25.11 9.58
CA GLY A 472 1.85 26.19 9.54
C GLY A 472 2.32 26.50 8.12
N SER A 473 3.28 27.42 8.01
CA SER A 473 4.04 27.69 6.78
C SER A 473 4.90 26.49 6.35
N ASP A 474 5.37 26.49 5.09
CA ASP A 474 6.27 25.45 4.54
C ASP A 474 7.45 25.15 5.47
N GLN A 475 8.14 26.20 5.93
CA GLN A 475 9.27 26.07 6.84
C GLN A 475 8.87 25.49 8.21
N GLU A 476 7.72 25.88 8.77
CA GLU A 476 7.22 25.31 10.03
C GLU A 476 6.84 23.82 9.88
N CYS A 477 6.16 23.47 8.78
CA CYS A 477 5.82 22.08 8.48
C CYS A 477 7.08 21.22 8.28
N LYS A 478 8.08 21.70 7.53
CA LYS A 478 9.39 21.04 7.38
C LYS A 478 10.09 20.86 8.73
N TYR A 479 10.15 21.89 9.59
CA TYR A 479 10.72 21.73 10.95
C TYR A 479 9.98 20.72 11.82
N VAL A 480 8.64 20.63 11.72
CA VAL A 480 7.87 19.62 12.47
C VAL A 480 8.08 18.22 11.89
N LEU A 481 8.27 18.06 10.58
CA LEU A 481 8.64 16.77 9.99
C LEU A 481 10.04 16.31 10.44
N MET A 482 10.99 17.24 10.62
CA MET A 482 12.32 16.93 11.18
C MET A 482 12.25 16.37 12.61
N THR A 483 11.30 16.79 13.46
CA THR A 483 11.16 16.19 14.81
C THR A 483 10.63 14.76 14.78
N HIS A 484 10.05 14.33 13.66
CA HIS A 484 9.65 12.95 13.38
C HIS A 484 10.74 12.18 12.58
N GLY A 485 11.91 12.80 12.39
CA GLY A 485 13.06 12.18 11.73
C GLY A 485 13.02 12.23 10.19
N ILE A 486 12.13 13.03 9.59
CA ILE A 486 12.04 13.21 8.13
C ILE A 486 12.85 14.45 7.75
N SER A 487 13.83 14.31 6.85
CA SER A 487 14.67 15.43 6.40
C SER A 487 13.84 16.55 5.75
N SER A 488 14.18 17.81 6.03
CA SER A 488 13.61 18.95 5.29
C SER A 488 14.00 18.93 3.82
N ASP A 489 15.20 18.43 3.53
CA ASP A 489 15.87 18.54 2.23
C ASP A 489 15.42 17.45 1.26
N SER A 490 14.73 16.41 1.77
CA SER A 490 14.11 15.36 0.96
C SER A 490 12.68 15.68 0.54
N ILE A 491 12.05 16.71 1.10
CA ILE A 491 10.70 17.16 0.71
C ILE A 491 10.77 17.77 -0.70
N PRO A 492 10.09 17.20 -1.72
CA PRO A 492 10.26 17.60 -3.11
C PRO A 492 9.46 18.87 -3.46
N VAL A 493 9.35 19.83 -2.54
CA VAL A 493 8.58 21.07 -2.72
C VAL A 493 9.46 22.28 -2.37
N ASP A 494 9.62 23.18 -3.34
CA ASP A 494 10.37 24.43 -3.16
C ASP A 494 9.55 25.53 -2.46
N ASP A 495 10.18 26.68 -2.21
CA ASP A 495 9.59 27.84 -1.55
C ASP A 495 8.49 28.52 -2.37
N THR A 496 8.48 28.30 -3.69
CA THR A 496 7.40 28.74 -4.59
C THR A 496 6.22 27.76 -4.62
N GLY A 497 6.33 26.64 -3.90
CA GLY A 497 5.31 25.59 -3.85
C GLY A 497 5.31 24.70 -5.09
N TYR A 498 6.32 24.76 -5.96
CA TYR A 498 6.45 23.85 -7.10
C TYR A 498 7.06 22.52 -6.64
N MET A 499 6.67 21.44 -7.31
CA MET A 499 7.10 20.09 -6.98
C MET A 499 8.23 19.63 -7.90
N SER A 500 9.35 19.21 -7.31
CA SER A 500 10.46 18.62 -8.04
C SER A 500 10.15 17.16 -8.39
N LEU A 501 10.45 16.77 -9.64
CA LEU A 501 10.31 15.40 -10.13
C LEU A 501 11.65 14.65 -10.25
N THR A 502 12.78 15.30 -10.01
CA THR A 502 14.12 14.74 -10.30
C THR A 502 14.37 13.40 -9.60
N ASN A 503 14.13 13.32 -8.29
CA ASN A 503 14.31 12.09 -7.52
C ASN A 503 13.27 11.01 -7.88
N HIS A 504 12.05 11.42 -8.26
CA HIS A 504 10.97 10.51 -8.63
C HIS A 504 11.22 9.85 -9.99
N ILE A 505 11.70 10.63 -10.98
CA ILE A 505 12.13 10.12 -12.28
C ILE A 505 13.35 9.20 -12.09
N GLU A 506 14.33 9.57 -11.26
CA GLU A 506 15.46 8.69 -10.91
C GLU A 506 14.97 7.35 -10.32
N TRP A 507 13.98 7.39 -9.42
CA TRP A 507 13.36 6.20 -8.85
C TRP A 507 12.63 5.35 -9.90
N ILE A 508 11.85 5.95 -10.82
CA ILE A 508 11.17 5.22 -11.91
C ILE A 508 12.18 4.54 -12.85
N GLU A 509 13.31 5.18 -13.17
CA GLU A 509 14.36 4.56 -13.99
C GLU A 509 15.02 3.38 -13.25
N GLN A 510 15.31 3.52 -11.95
CA GLN A 510 15.78 2.42 -11.12
C GLN A 510 14.76 1.27 -11.05
N ARG A 511 13.47 1.60 -10.98
CA ARG A 511 12.37 0.63 -11.03
C ARG A 511 12.32 -0.13 -12.35
N ARG A 512 12.46 0.54 -13.50
CA ARG A 512 12.52 -0.10 -14.83
C ARG A 512 13.66 -1.12 -14.92
N LEU A 513 14.84 -0.76 -14.42
CA LEU A 513 15.98 -1.68 -14.35
C LEU A 513 15.72 -2.86 -13.39
N SER A 514 15.10 -2.61 -12.24
CA SER A 514 14.77 -3.66 -11.26
C SER A 514 13.73 -4.64 -11.79
N ASP A 515 12.68 -4.14 -12.45
CA ASP A 515 11.59 -4.95 -12.99
C ASP A 515 12.04 -5.78 -14.21
N ALA A 516 12.93 -5.26 -15.06
CA ALA A 516 13.53 -6.00 -16.17
C ALA A 516 14.35 -7.24 -15.72
N ASN A 517 14.74 -7.33 -14.44
CA ASN A 517 15.40 -8.50 -13.87
C ASN A 517 14.43 -9.55 -13.27
N LYS A 518 13.12 -9.29 -13.31
CA LYS A 518 12.06 -10.23 -12.83
C LYS A 518 11.40 -11.03 -13.96
N LEU A 519 11.56 -10.58 -15.20
CA LEU A 519 11.08 -11.21 -16.43
C LEU A 519 12.07 -12.27 -16.93
#